data_AF-A0A1H3NXQ1-F1
#
_entry.id   AF-A0A1H3NXQ1-F1
#
_cell.length_a   1.000
_cell.length_b   1.000
_cell.length_c   1.000
_cell.angle_alpha   90.00
_cell.angle_beta   90.00
_cell.angle_gamma   90.00
#
_symmetry.space_group_name_H-M   'P 1'
#
loop_
_entity.id
_entity.type
_entity.pdbx_description
1 polymer ?
#
loop_
_entity_poly.entity_id
_entity_poly.type
_entity_poly.pdbx_seq_one_letter_code
_entity_poly.pdbx_strand_id
1 'polypeptide(L)'
;MTSEKKQLKVIIEQMETLFDGFFEWLAGQYDAASGGFYYARSSVESQHFTPDIESTAQALNILIRNELLDKMPGRMKQEMVSFFRNKQDGETGCFYDEHPAMRKDEVMVHRAFQYASGALRKLRSEPLYPLSLKANAIPKYAETPQSYLEKWKSIDLSNSWRGCDLLAASCNYIHSMEPEKRQPFLEEALRYLDGIQDPETGLWGGGSLYVRISGTFKLHSFYRRYQLPLPRKERIYQSILTCLRTETAADMCYIRNPIHLLSYMQQEVPYGELQEILEITTQNMTMLKRQDGGFSRELEHSPPAPNVAQVKAGETYPEMPEAVCLSDGLVEGDMNASTQATLIWQQCLELCGLEAKPISGAADFYSFL
;
A
#
# COMPACT_ATOMS: atom_id res chain seq x y z
N MET A 1 18.50 -3.29 -28.98
CA MET A 1 17.12 -3.16 -28.46
C MET A 1 16.15 -3.49 -29.59
N THR A 2 15.27 -4.47 -29.41
CA THR A 2 14.27 -4.90 -30.41
C THR A 2 13.29 -3.77 -30.73
N SER A 3 12.57 -3.86 -31.86
CA SER A 3 11.52 -2.87 -32.21
C SER A 3 10.45 -2.78 -31.13
N GLU A 4 10.05 -3.94 -30.60
CA GLU A 4 9.12 -4.10 -29.47
C GLU A 4 9.60 -3.34 -28.22
N LYS A 5 10.84 -3.58 -27.78
CA LYS A 5 11.39 -2.92 -26.59
C LYS A 5 11.51 -1.40 -26.76
N LYS A 6 11.69 -0.90 -28.00
CA LYS A 6 11.65 0.54 -28.29
C LYS A 6 10.23 1.10 -28.10
N GLN A 7 9.19 0.38 -28.52
CA GLN A 7 7.81 0.82 -28.39
C GLN A 7 7.37 0.86 -26.91
N LEU A 8 7.66 -0.18 -26.13
CA LEU A 8 7.39 -0.17 -24.68
C LEU A 8 8.10 0.99 -23.98
N LYS A 9 9.36 1.28 -24.38
CA LYS A 9 10.12 2.40 -23.83
C LYS A 9 9.43 3.76 -24.07
N VAL A 10 8.80 3.96 -25.23
CA VAL A 10 8.05 5.20 -25.51
C VAL A 10 6.87 5.37 -24.56
N ILE A 11 6.13 4.30 -24.27
CA ILE A 11 4.99 4.35 -23.32
C ILE A 11 5.49 4.65 -21.90
N ILE A 12 6.60 4.02 -21.49
CA ILE A 12 7.24 4.30 -20.19
C ILE A 12 7.71 5.75 -20.08
N GLU A 13 8.33 6.30 -21.14
CA GLU A 13 8.75 7.70 -21.19
C GLU A 13 7.55 8.65 -21.09
N GLN A 14 6.42 8.31 -21.72
CA GLN A 14 5.16 9.05 -21.56
C GLN A 14 4.58 8.95 -20.15
N MET A 15 4.65 7.78 -19.52
CA MET A 15 4.22 7.62 -18.13
C MET A 15 5.10 8.45 -17.18
N GLU A 16 6.40 8.56 -17.45
CA GLU A 16 7.33 9.35 -16.64
C GLU A 16 6.99 10.84 -16.65
N THR A 17 6.47 11.41 -17.75
CA THR A 17 6.07 12.83 -17.79
C THR A 17 4.87 13.13 -16.89
N LEU A 18 4.13 12.11 -16.41
CA LEU A 18 3.10 12.31 -15.40
C LEU A 18 3.67 12.75 -14.05
N PHE A 19 4.99 12.66 -13.82
CA PHE A 19 5.64 13.10 -12.59
C PHE A 19 6.16 14.55 -12.64
N ASP A 20 5.81 15.32 -13.67
CA ASP A 20 6.12 16.74 -13.72
C ASP A 20 5.54 17.47 -12.48
N GLY A 21 6.40 18.21 -11.78
CA GLY A 21 6.07 18.92 -10.53
C GLY A 21 5.93 18.02 -9.29
N PHE A 22 6.15 16.71 -9.40
CA PHE A 22 5.90 15.75 -8.32
C PHE A 22 6.81 15.97 -7.10
N PHE A 23 8.11 16.23 -7.31
CA PHE A 23 9.05 16.40 -6.19
C PHE A 23 8.92 17.76 -5.50
N GLU A 24 8.47 18.79 -6.22
CA GLU A 24 8.08 20.08 -5.62
C GLU A 24 6.85 19.89 -4.74
N TRP A 25 5.83 19.17 -5.23
CA TRP A 25 4.65 18.80 -4.42
C TRP A 25 5.04 18.02 -3.17
N LEU A 26 5.89 16.99 -3.31
CA LEU A 26 6.35 16.15 -2.20
C LEU A 26 7.11 16.98 -1.15
N ALA A 27 7.97 17.89 -1.60
CA ALA A 27 8.71 18.80 -0.72
C ALA A 27 7.75 19.71 0.06
N GLY A 28 6.70 20.21 -0.60
CA GLY A 28 5.65 20.99 0.06
C GLY A 28 4.84 20.22 1.10
N GLN A 29 4.93 18.88 1.17
CA GLN A 29 4.31 18.08 2.22
C GLN A 29 5.21 17.89 3.45
N TYR A 30 6.49 18.26 3.39
CA TYR A 30 7.41 18.08 4.49
C TYR A 30 7.21 19.16 5.57
N ASP A 31 7.08 18.73 6.82
CA ASP A 31 7.08 19.62 7.97
C ASP A 31 8.44 19.58 8.68
N ALA A 32 9.23 20.63 8.52
CA ALA A 32 10.54 20.74 9.16
C ALA A 32 10.46 20.82 10.70
N ALA A 33 9.31 21.20 11.28
CA ALA A 33 9.17 21.29 12.73
C ALA A 33 9.07 19.92 13.39
N SER A 34 8.27 19.01 12.84
CA SER A 34 8.12 17.64 13.35
C SER A 34 9.07 16.63 12.71
N GLY A 35 9.55 16.89 11.49
CA GLY A 35 10.27 15.92 10.66
C GLY A 35 9.36 14.93 9.92
N GLY A 36 8.04 15.10 9.99
CA GLY A 36 7.05 14.27 9.30
C GLY A 36 6.62 14.81 7.94
N PHE A 37 5.77 14.06 7.25
CA PHE A 37 5.08 14.50 6.03
C PHE A 37 3.56 14.50 6.23
N TYR A 38 2.92 15.52 5.68
CA TYR A 38 1.47 15.62 5.57
C TYR A 38 0.91 14.68 4.49
N TYR A 39 -0.37 14.36 4.62
CA TYR A 39 -1.09 13.50 3.69
C TYR A 39 -1.43 14.20 2.37
N ALA A 40 -1.95 15.43 2.41
CA ALA A 40 -2.32 16.21 1.24
C ALA A 40 -2.10 17.72 1.49
N ARG A 41 -2.24 18.56 0.46
CA ARG A 41 -1.99 20.01 0.56
C ARG A 41 -2.93 20.67 1.57
N SER A 42 -4.21 20.32 1.59
CA SER A 42 -5.16 20.83 2.58
C SER A 42 -4.77 20.47 4.01
N SER A 43 -4.07 19.35 4.21
CA SER A 43 -3.50 18.98 5.51
C SER A 43 -2.42 19.95 5.98
N VAL A 44 -1.64 20.51 5.06
CA VAL A 44 -0.59 21.50 5.36
C VAL A 44 -1.20 22.85 5.73
N GLU A 45 -2.26 23.25 5.04
CA GLU A 45 -2.91 24.56 5.19
C GLU A 45 -3.82 24.63 6.43
N SER A 46 -4.25 23.49 6.95
CA SER A 46 -5.17 23.37 8.06
C SER A 46 -4.45 23.22 9.40
N GLN A 47 -4.96 23.89 10.44
CA GLN A 47 -4.48 23.70 11.83
C GLN A 47 -5.02 22.43 12.49
N HIS A 48 -5.92 21.70 11.82
CA HIS A 48 -6.56 20.50 12.35
C HIS A 48 -5.78 19.22 12.09
N PHE A 49 -4.88 19.23 11.10
CA PHE A 49 -4.10 18.07 10.72
C PHE A 49 -2.64 18.24 11.11
N THR A 50 -2.00 17.10 11.37
CA THR A 50 -0.57 17.02 11.67
C THR A 50 0.05 15.96 10.78
N PRO A 51 1.37 16.00 10.54
CA PRO A 51 2.06 14.90 9.89
C PRO A 51 1.82 13.57 10.61
N ASP A 52 1.55 12.53 9.83
CA ASP A 52 1.15 11.21 10.32
C ASP A 52 2.17 10.11 9.98
N ILE A 53 2.08 8.97 10.67
CA ILE A 53 3.02 7.86 10.53
C ILE A 53 3.00 7.30 9.09
N GLU A 54 1.81 7.12 8.53
CA GLU A 54 1.64 6.50 7.23
C GLU A 54 2.19 7.40 6.13
N SER A 55 1.80 8.67 6.09
CA SER A 55 2.26 9.61 5.07
C SER A 55 3.77 9.80 5.14
N THR A 56 4.34 9.91 6.34
CA THR A 56 5.80 10.03 6.53
C THR A 56 6.53 8.79 6.04
N ALA A 57 6.04 7.59 6.35
CA ALA A 57 6.67 6.35 5.89
C ALA A 57 6.52 6.15 4.36
N GLN A 58 5.43 6.61 3.78
CA GLN A 58 5.20 6.60 2.33
C GLN A 58 6.11 7.59 1.60
N ALA A 59 6.28 8.80 2.12
CA ALA A 59 7.27 9.77 1.64
C ALA A 59 8.68 9.17 1.67
N LEU A 60 9.09 8.56 2.78
CA LEU A 60 10.38 7.86 2.87
C LEU A 60 10.51 6.76 1.80
N ASN A 61 9.45 6.01 1.51
CA ASN A 61 9.49 5.01 0.44
C ASN A 61 9.68 5.63 -0.95
N ILE A 62 9.06 6.80 -1.21
CA ILE A 62 9.28 7.57 -2.43
C ILE A 62 10.74 7.99 -2.53
N LEU A 63 11.31 8.55 -1.46
CA LEU A 63 12.72 8.98 -1.43
C LEU A 63 13.67 7.80 -1.69
N ILE A 64 13.40 6.62 -1.11
CA ILE A 64 14.22 5.42 -1.30
C ILE A 64 14.15 4.93 -2.74
N ARG A 65 12.95 4.82 -3.34
CA ARG A 65 12.78 4.38 -4.73
C ARG A 65 13.48 5.29 -5.74
N ASN A 66 13.74 6.53 -5.34
CA ASN A 66 14.41 7.54 -6.16
C ASN A 66 15.85 7.83 -5.72
N GLU A 67 16.47 6.93 -4.94
CA GLU A 67 17.88 7.02 -4.52
C GLU A 67 18.24 8.30 -3.75
N LEU A 68 17.27 8.87 -3.03
CA LEU A 68 17.45 10.11 -2.26
C LEU A 68 17.84 9.86 -0.81
N LEU A 69 17.64 8.65 -0.27
CA LEU A 69 17.92 8.36 1.14
C LEU A 69 19.39 8.61 1.52
N ASP A 70 20.35 8.18 0.69
CA ASP A 70 21.78 8.35 0.97
C ASP A 70 22.25 9.80 0.83
N LYS A 71 21.47 10.63 0.11
CA LYS A 71 21.69 12.06 -0.07
C LYS A 71 20.92 12.93 0.93
N MET A 72 20.13 12.31 1.82
CA MET A 72 19.30 13.01 2.79
C MET A 72 20.15 13.87 3.74
N PRO A 73 19.84 15.18 3.90
CA PRO A 73 20.51 16.02 4.88
C PRO A 73 20.47 15.38 6.27
N GLY A 74 21.61 15.37 6.96
CA GLY A 74 21.75 14.70 8.26
C GLY A 74 20.73 15.19 9.30
N ARG A 75 20.39 16.49 9.26
CA ARG A 75 19.36 17.10 10.11
C ARG A 75 17.98 16.50 9.84
N MET A 76 17.51 16.54 8.58
CA MET A 76 16.24 15.96 8.16
C MET A 76 16.12 14.49 8.56
N LYS A 77 17.21 13.71 8.39
CA LYS A 77 17.25 12.31 8.78
C LYS A 77 17.01 12.13 10.29
N GLN A 78 17.64 12.95 11.13
CA GLN A 78 17.46 12.89 12.59
C GLN A 78 16.06 13.34 13.02
N GLU A 79 15.51 14.37 12.37
CA GLU A 79 14.15 14.84 12.62
C GLU A 79 13.12 13.75 12.27
N MET A 80 13.26 13.08 11.11
CA MET A 80 12.40 11.96 10.73
C MET A 80 12.53 10.75 11.67
N VAL A 81 13.74 10.43 12.14
CA VAL A 81 13.95 9.39 13.18
C VAL A 81 13.22 9.77 14.47
N SER A 82 13.32 11.03 14.88
CA SER A 82 12.68 11.56 16.09
C SER A 82 11.16 11.52 15.94
N PHE A 83 10.62 11.87 14.77
CA PHE A 83 9.20 11.77 14.44
C PHE A 83 8.65 10.37 14.76
N PHE A 84 9.24 9.32 14.18
CA PHE A 84 8.75 7.95 14.42
C PHE A 84 8.92 7.49 15.87
N ARG A 85 10.02 7.85 16.53
CA ARG A 85 10.26 7.50 17.94
C ARG A 85 9.26 8.17 18.88
N ASN A 86 8.90 9.42 18.63
CA ASN A 86 7.96 10.18 19.46
C ASN A 86 6.52 9.66 19.34
N LYS A 87 6.21 8.94 18.24
CA LYS A 87 4.93 8.24 18.06
C LYS A 87 4.87 6.89 18.78
N GLN A 88 5.98 6.44 19.39
CA GLN A 88 6.04 5.17 20.08
C GLN A 88 5.54 5.28 21.52
N ASP A 89 4.60 4.41 21.87
CA ASP A 89 4.03 4.28 23.20
C ASP A 89 4.96 3.46 24.11
N GLY A 90 5.31 4.01 25.28
CA GLY A 90 6.27 3.40 26.20
C GLY A 90 5.77 2.17 26.95
N GLU A 91 4.45 1.99 27.08
CA GLU A 91 3.85 0.85 27.77
C GLU A 91 3.70 -0.35 26.83
N THR A 92 3.19 -0.09 25.62
CA THR A 92 2.83 -1.14 24.65
C THR A 92 3.91 -1.38 23.60
N GLY A 93 4.86 -0.47 23.42
CA GLY A 93 5.85 -0.50 22.34
C GLY A 93 5.26 -0.28 20.93
N CYS A 94 3.94 -0.07 20.83
CA CYS A 94 3.22 0.20 19.59
C CYS A 94 3.38 1.67 19.15
N PHE A 95 2.96 1.98 17.93
CA PHE A 95 3.07 3.34 17.36
C PHE A 95 1.68 3.90 17.06
N TYR A 96 1.46 5.16 17.43
CA TYR A 96 0.17 5.84 17.28
C TYR A 96 0.33 7.29 16.83
N ASP A 97 -0.53 7.70 15.90
CA ASP A 97 -0.91 9.10 15.73
C ASP A 97 -1.88 9.52 16.84
N GLU A 98 -2.09 10.83 17.00
CA GLU A 98 -2.81 11.40 18.15
C GLU A 98 -4.30 11.04 18.18
N HIS A 99 -4.88 10.65 17.04
CA HIS A 99 -6.31 10.41 16.93
C HIS A 99 -6.76 9.18 17.76
N PRO A 100 -7.72 9.33 18.69
CA PRO A 100 -8.08 8.28 19.64
C PRO A 100 -8.71 7.03 18.99
N ALA A 101 -9.36 7.19 17.83
CA ALA A 101 -9.92 6.05 17.08
C ALA A 101 -8.86 5.04 16.62
N MET A 102 -7.61 5.48 16.43
CA MET A 102 -6.54 4.62 15.93
C MET A 102 -6.28 3.43 16.85
N ARG A 103 -6.36 3.63 18.18
CA ARG A 103 -6.16 2.57 19.17
C ARG A 103 -7.29 1.53 19.19
N LYS A 104 -8.44 1.84 18.58
CA LYS A 104 -9.62 0.98 18.59
C LYS A 104 -9.67 0.01 17.41
N ASP A 105 -8.90 0.25 16.36
CA ASP A 105 -8.87 -0.59 15.16
C ASP A 105 -7.54 -1.34 15.02
N GLU A 106 -7.62 -2.66 15.06
CA GLU A 106 -6.45 -3.54 15.03
C GLU A 106 -5.61 -3.36 13.76
N VAL A 107 -6.26 -3.12 12.62
CA VAL A 107 -5.58 -2.95 11.33
C VAL A 107 -4.78 -1.64 11.32
N MET A 108 -5.33 -0.54 11.83
CA MET A 108 -4.60 0.73 11.97
C MET A 108 -3.38 0.58 12.87
N VAL A 109 -3.52 -0.08 14.03
CA VAL A 109 -2.40 -0.29 14.97
C VAL A 109 -1.28 -1.10 14.32
N HIS A 110 -1.61 -2.23 13.70
CA HIS A 110 -0.61 -3.06 13.03
C HIS A 110 0.04 -2.35 11.85
N ARG A 111 -0.72 -1.59 11.08
CA ARG A 111 -0.23 -0.83 9.92
C ARG A 111 0.77 0.24 10.35
N ALA A 112 0.44 1.03 11.37
CA ALA A 112 1.36 2.03 11.92
C ALA A 112 2.61 1.39 12.54
N PHE A 113 2.45 0.28 13.26
CA PHE A 113 3.59 -0.48 13.76
C PHE A 113 4.53 -0.92 12.63
N GLN A 114 3.99 -1.47 11.54
CA GLN A 114 4.79 -1.90 10.38
C GLN A 114 5.45 -0.72 9.65
N TYR A 115 4.75 0.40 9.49
CA TYR A 115 5.30 1.59 8.85
C TYR A 115 6.44 2.21 9.68
N ALA A 116 6.21 2.47 10.96
CA ALA A 116 7.20 3.11 11.82
C ALA A 116 8.44 2.23 12.05
N SER A 117 8.26 0.95 12.40
CA SER A 117 9.38 0.01 12.58
C SER A 117 10.16 -0.20 11.27
N GLY A 118 9.44 -0.29 10.14
CA GLY A 118 10.04 -0.38 8.81
C GLY A 118 10.84 0.86 8.44
N ALA A 119 10.32 2.05 8.74
CA ALA A 119 10.98 3.32 8.47
C ALA A 119 12.24 3.51 9.32
N LEU A 120 12.17 3.27 10.63
CA LEU A 120 13.33 3.33 11.53
C LEU A 120 14.47 2.44 11.04
N ARG A 121 14.17 1.19 10.67
CA ARG A 121 15.15 0.26 10.10
C ARG A 121 15.77 0.78 8.80
N LYS A 122 14.98 1.34 7.88
CA LYS A 122 15.48 1.94 6.63
C LYS A 122 16.38 3.14 6.90
N LEU A 123 16.06 3.94 7.91
CA LEU A 123 16.86 5.05 8.39
C LEU A 123 18.12 4.61 9.17
N ARG A 124 18.28 3.30 9.41
CA ARG A 124 19.35 2.69 10.23
C ARG A 124 19.30 3.19 11.67
N SER A 125 18.09 3.28 12.22
CA SER A 125 17.81 3.66 13.59
C SER A 125 17.00 2.59 14.30
N GLU A 126 17.08 2.58 15.62
CA GLU A 126 16.31 1.70 16.50
C GLU A 126 15.08 2.42 17.07
N PRO A 127 14.02 1.69 17.44
CA PRO A 127 12.91 2.24 18.23
C PRO A 127 13.37 2.70 19.61
N LEU A 128 12.55 3.52 20.27
CA LEU A 128 12.83 4.04 21.61
C LEU A 128 12.54 2.99 22.69
N TYR A 129 11.49 2.21 22.50
CA TYR A 129 11.07 1.11 23.39
C TYR A 129 11.12 -0.23 22.66
N PRO A 130 11.25 -1.37 23.37
CA PRO A 130 11.22 -2.69 22.74
C PRO A 130 9.99 -2.89 21.86
N LEU A 131 10.18 -3.49 20.68
CA LEU A 131 9.11 -3.89 19.77
C LEU A 131 8.42 -5.14 20.28
N SER A 132 7.78 -5.04 21.44
CA SER A 132 6.92 -6.07 21.94
C SER A 132 5.48 -5.74 21.58
N LEU A 133 4.91 -6.45 20.60
CA LEU A 133 3.45 -6.67 20.61
C LEU A 133 3.00 -7.46 21.87
N LYS A 134 3.93 -7.78 22.78
CA LYS A 134 3.72 -8.49 24.04
C LYS A 134 3.51 -7.51 25.20
N ALA A 135 2.28 -7.49 25.68
CA ALA A 135 2.06 -7.71 27.11
C ALA A 135 0.77 -8.50 27.38
N ASN A 136 -0.33 -8.29 26.64
CA ASN A 136 -1.63 -8.96 26.95
C ASN A 136 -2.61 -9.18 25.78
N ALA A 137 -2.16 -9.10 24.51
CA ALA A 137 -3.07 -8.92 23.37
C ALA A 137 -3.01 -9.99 22.26
N ILE A 138 -2.52 -11.22 22.53
CA ILE A 138 -2.83 -12.32 21.59
C ILE A 138 -4.34 -12.52 21.68
N PRO A 139 -5.09 -12.26 20.59
CA PRO A 139 -6.54 -12.37 20.66
C PRO A 139 -6.92 -13.83 20.86
N LYS A 140 -8.04 -14.08 21.54
CA LYS A 140 -8.54 -15.44 21.83
C LYS A 140 -8.60 -16.33 20.59
N TYR A 141 -8.88 -15.75 19.42
CA TYR A 141 -8.93 -16.50 18.18
C TYR A 141 -7.56 -17.06 17.75
N ALA A 142 -6.44 -16.47 18.16
CA ALA A 142 -5.10 -16.92 17.81
C ALA A 142 -4.48 -17.91 18.84
N GLU A 143 -5.28 -18.42 19.80
CA GLU A 143 -4.80 -19.39 20.80
C GLU A 143 -4.63 -20.80 20.23
N THR A 144 -5.51 -21.23 19.32
CA THR A 144 -5.49 -22.57 18.71
C THR A 144 -5.74 -22.51 17.19
N PRO A 145 -5.28 -23.48 16.41
CA PRO A 145 -5.58 -23.54 14.97
C PRO A 145 -7.08 -23.55 14.68
N GLN A 146 -7.88 -24.24 15.51
CA GLN A 146 -9.33 -24.30 15.35
C GLN A 146 -9.99 -22.93 15.57
N SER A 147 -9.67 -22.23 16.67
CA SER A 147 -10.22 -20.90 16.94
C SER A 147 -9.81 -19.88 15.87
N TYR A 148 -8.62 -20.06 15.30
CA TYR A 148 -8.11 -19.19 14.24
C TYR A 148 -8.90 -19.40 12.94
N LEU A 149 -9.14 -20.65 12.57
CA LEU A 149 -9.99 -21.01 11.43
C LEU A 149 -11.42 -20.50 11.60
N GLU A 150 -12.01 -20.62 12.79
CA GLU A 150 -13.37 -20.10 13.04
C GLU A 150 -13.43 -18.58 12.90
N LYS A 151 -12.40 -17.85 13.33
CA LYS A 151 -12.30 -16.41 13.04
C LYS A 151 -12.23 -16.15 11.54
N TRP A 152 -11.45 -16.93 10.79
CA TRP A 152 -11.34 -16.77 9.33
C TRP A 152 -12.67 -16.99 8.63
N LYS A 153 -13.40 -18.04 9.00
CA LYS A 153 -14.75 -18.32 8.48
C LYS A 153 -15.77 -17.23 8.81
N SER A 154 -15.57 -16.49 9.91
CA SER A 154 -16.47 -15.41 10.32
C SER A 154 -16.28 -14.11 9.53
N ILE A 155 -15.18 -13.96 8.79
CA ILE A 155 -14.89 -12.73 8.04
C ILE A 155 -15.72 -12.70 6.77
N ASP A 156 -16.50 -11.64 6.59
CA ASP A 156 -17.25 -11.40 5.36
C ASP A 156 -16.31 -11.06 4.20
N LEU A 157 -16.41 -11.83 3.12
CA LEU A 157 -15.65 -11.64 1.89
C LEU A 157 -16.49 -11.03 0.76
N SER A 158 -17.73 -10.59 1.04
CA SER A 158 -18.59 -9.88 0.07
C SER A 158 -17.88 -8.65 -0.51
N ASN A 159 -17.12 -7.94 0.34
CA ASN A 159 -16.07 -7.03 -0.08
C ASN A 159 -14.70 -7.69 0.08
N SER A 160 -14.16 -8.18 -1.03
CA SER A 160 -12.89 -8.91 -0.99
C SER A 160 -11.72 -8.06 -0.50
N TRP A 161 -11.70 -6.75 -0.77
CA TRP A 161 -10.62 -5.87 -0.31
C TRP A 161 -10.51 -5.85 1.22
N ARG A 162 -11.60 -5.52 1.93
CA ARG A 162 -11.59 -5.44 3.40
C ARG A 162 -11.50 -6.82 4.04
N GLY A 163 -12.26 -7.79 3.54
CA GLY A 163 -12.25 -9.14 4.06
C GLY A 163 -10.86 -9.78 4.01
N CYS A 164 -10.18 -9.68 2.85
CA CYS A 164 -8.82 -10.19 2.72
C CYS A 164 -7.78 -9.36 3.49
N ASP A 165 -8.02 -8.07 3.71
CA ASP A 165 -7.16 -7.24 4.57
C ASP A 165 -7.20 -7.71 6.03
N LEU A 166 -8.40 -8.07 6.54
CA LEU A 166 -8.57 -8.66 7.87
C LEU A 166 -7.89 -10.03 7.99
N LEU A 167 -8.03 -10.90 6.98
CA LEU A 167 -7.33 -12.19 6.93
C LEU A 167 -5.80 -12.00 6.94
N ALA A 168 -5.28 -11.07 6.14
CA ALA A 168 -3.85 -10.78 6.10
C ALA A 168 -3.34 -10.16 7.40
N ALA A 169 -4.11 -9.27 8.04
CA ALA A 169 -3.76 -8.64 9.31
C ALA A 169 -3.70 -9.65 10.46
N SER A 170 -4.65 -10.60 10.53
CA SER A 170 -4.64 -11.62 11.59
C SER A 170 -3.39 -12.50 11.57
N CYS A 171 -2.69 -12.56 10.44
CA CYS A 171 -1.45 -13.33 10.31
C CYS A 171 -0.28 -12.75 11.12
N ASN A 172 -0.37 -11.49 11.58
CA ASN A 172 0.67 -10.88 12.40
C ASN A 172 0.89 -11.63 13.72
N TYR A 173 -0.16 -12.19 14.32
CA TYR A 173 -0.04 -12.95 15.57
C TYR A 173 0.71 -14.26 15.37
N ILE A 174 0.31 -15.06 14.37
CA ILE A 174 0.95 -16.34 14.11
C ILE A 174 2.39 -16.15 13.61
N HIS A 175 2.70 -15.02 12.96
CA HIS A 175 4.06 -14.70 12.54
C HIS A 175 5.03 -14.60 13.73
N SER A 176 4.56 -14.09 14.87
CA SER A 176 5.34 -13.96 16.10
C SER A 176 5.55 -15.28 16.86
N MET A 177 4.91 -16.37 16.42
CA MET A 177 5.07 -17.70 17.01
C MET A 177 6.33 -18.40 16.51
N GLU A 178 6.88 -19.28 17.34
CA GLU A 178 7.91 -20.23 16.93
C GLU A 178 7.44 -21.09 15.74
N PRO A 179 8.32 -21.44 14.79
CA PRO A 179 7.94 -22.15 13.57
C PRO A 179 7.09 -23.40 13.79
N GLU A 180 7.42 -24.22 14.81
CA GLU A 180 6.73 -25.47 15.11
C GLU A 180 5.30 -25.23 15.62
N LYS A 181 5.09 -24.13 16.35
CA LYS A 181 3.76 -23.73 16.84
C LYS A 181 2.93 -23.05 15.74
N ARG A 182 3.61 -22.35 14.82
CA ARG A 182 2.98 -21.64 13.70
C ARG A 182 2.45 -22.59 12.63
N GLN A 183 3.14 -23.69 12.38
CA GLN A 183 2.87 -24.60 11.27
C GLN A 183 1.40 -25.09 11.21
N PRO A 184 0.78 -25.56 12.31
CA PRO A 184 -0.63 -25.97 12.28
C PRO A 184 -1.61 -24.86 11.90
N PHE A 185 -1.34 -23.60 12.28
CA PHE A 185 -2.18 -22.46 11.89
C PHE A 185 -2.07 -22.16 10.39
N LEU A 186 -0.85 -22.28 9.83
CA LEU A 186 -0.62 -22.08 8.40
C LEU A 186 -1.33 -23.14 7.56
N GLU A 187 -1.35 -24.40 8.00
CA GLU A 187 -2.03 -25.49 7.30
C GLU A 187 -3.55 -25.28 7.25
N GLU A 188 -4.16 -24.87 8.37
CA GLU A 188 -5.60 -24.53 8.40
C GLU A 188 -5.90 -23.31 7.51
N ALA A 189 -5.08 -22.27 7.59
CA ALA A 189 -5.22 -21.07 6.76
C ALA A 189 -5.13 -21.40 5.26
N LEU A 190 -4.15 -22.21 4.86
CA LEU A 190 -3.96 -22.61 3.46
C LEU A 190 -5.11 -23.47 2.95
N ARG A 191 -5.55 -24.45 3.75
CA ARG A 191 -6.68 -25.32 3.38
C ARG A 191 -7.96 -24.52 3.20
N TYR A 192 -8.20 -23.55 4.09
CA TYR A 192 -9.33 -22.65 3.97
C TYR A 192 -9.25 -21.80 2.69
N LEU A 193 -8.11 -21.12 2.45
CA LEU A 193 -7.92 -20.26 1.28
C LEU A 193 -8.06 -21.03 -0.05
N ASP A 194 -7.54 -22.25 -0.13
CA ASP A 194 -7.69 -23.11 -1.31
C ASP A 194 -9.16 -23.49 -1.55
N GLY A 195 -9.88 -23.83 -0.47
CA GLY A 195 -11.29 -24.18 -0.51
C GLY A 195 -12.23 -23.05 -0.92
N ILE A 196 -11.83 -21.79 -0.73
CA ILE A 196 -12.65 -20.61 -1.07
C ILE A 196 -12.14 -19.82 -2.28
N GLN A 197 -10.99 -20.18 -2.86
CA GLN A 197 -10.52 -19.54 -4.09
C GLN A 197 -11.46 -19.92 -5.24
N ASP A 198 -11.88 -18.94 -6.05
CA ASP A 198 -12.73 -19.19 -7.22
C ASP A 198 -11.95 -19.99 -8.30
N PRO A 199 -12.45 -21.14 -8.78
CA PRO A 199 -11.76 -21.97 -9.78
C PRO A 199 -11.75 -21.37 -11.19
N GLU A 200 -12.70 -20.50 -11.51
CA GLU A 200 -12.83 -19.87 -12.82
C GLU A 200 -11.94 -18.63 -12.92
N THR A 201 -11.99 -17.77 -11.91
CA THR A 201 -11.25 -16.49 -11.91
C THR A 201 -9.91 -16.56 -11.18
N GLY A 202 -9.72 -17.53 -10.27
CA GLY A 202 -8.55 -17.57 -9.40
C GLY A 202 -8.54 -16.48 -8.31
N LEU A 203 -9.58 -15.65 -8.21
CA LEU A 203 -9.66 -14.57 -7.24
C LEU A 203 -10.36 -15.03 -5.95
N TRP A 204 -10.18 -14.27 -4.87
CA TRP A 204 -10.89 -14.47 -3.61
C TRP A 204 -12.01 -13.45 -3.43
N GLY A 205 -13.06 -13.84 -2.71
CA GLY A 205 -14.16 -12.97 -2.30
C GLY A 205 -15.03 -12.42 -3.44
N GLY A 206 -15.93 -11.51 -3.08
CA GLY A 206 -16.89 -10.83 -3.95
C GLY A 206 -16.55 -9.36 -4.23
N GLY A 207 -17.46 -8.69 -4.95
CA GLY A 207 -17.31 -7.33 -5.46
C GLY A 207 -17.00 -7.30 -6.97
N SER A 208 -16.72 -6.10 -7.50
CA SER A 208 -16.24 -5.95 -8.89
C SER A 208 -14.90 -6.67 -9.10
N LEU A 209 -14.46 -6.83 -10.34
CA LEU A 209 -13.15 -7.44 -10.60
C LEU A 209 -12.02 -6.67 -9.91
N TYR A 210 -12.04 -5.33 -9.93
CA TYR A 210 -11.04 -4.55 -9.18
C TYR A 210 -11.08 -4.79 -7.67
N VAL A 211 -12.26 -4.95 -7.07
CA VAL A 211 -12.38 -5.27 -5.63
C VAL A 211 -11.81 -6.65 -5.33
N ARG A 212 -12.16 -7.65 -6.14
CA ARG A 212 -11.65 -9.03 -6.01
C ARG A 212 -10.15 -9.13 -6.24
N ILE A 213 -9.62 -8.43 -7.25
CA ILE A 213 -8.17 -8.30 -7.49
C ILE A 213 -7.48 -7.61 -6.32
N SER A 214 -8.11 -6.58 -5.73
CA SER A 214 -7.57 -5.91 -4.55
C SER A 214 -7.52 -6.82 -3.33
N GLY A 215 -8.52 -7.68 -3.11
CA GLY A 215 -8.48 -8.70 -2.07
C GLY A 215 -7.42 -9.79 -2.32
N THR A 216 -7.33 -10.29 -3.55
CA THR A 216 -6.23 -11.18 -3.98
C THR A 216 -4.86 -10.54 -3.75
N PHE A 217 -4.73 -9.24 -4.05
CA PHE A 217 -3.55 -8.46 -3.73
C PHE A 217 -3.29 -8.44 -2.21
N LYS A 218 -4.27 -8.31 -1.32
CA LYS A 218 -4.01 -8.41 0.13
C LYS A 218 -3.44 -9.77 0.52
N LEU A 219 -4.01 -10.85 -0.02
CA LEU A 219 -3.55 -12.22 0.25
C LEU A 219 -2.17 -12.52 -0.33
N HIS A 220 -1.73 -11.86 -1.41
CA HIS A 220 -0.35 -12.04 -1.91
C HIS A 220 0.69 -11.79 -0.80
N SER A 221 0.42 -10.85 0.12
CA SER A 221 1.31 -10.54 1.24
C SER A 221 1.46 -11.71 2.22
N PHE A 222 0.41 -12.52 2.40
CA PHE A 222 0.43 -13.75 3.17
C PHE A 222 1.32 -14.79 2.49
N TYR A 223 1.07 -15.08 1.21
CA TYR A 223 1.87 -16.04 0.44
C TYR A 223 3.35 -15.66 0.40
N ARG A 224 3.64 -14.37 0.12
CA ARG A 224 5.01 -13.85 0.09
C ARG A 224 5.69 -13.97 1.45
N ARG A 225 5.00 -13.61 2.55
CA ARG A 225 5.57 -13.63 3.91
C ARG A 225 6.01 -15.04 4.33
N TYR A 226 5.26 -16.05 3.92
CA TYR A 226 5.56 -17.45 4.22
C TYR A 226 6.29 -18.19 3.10
N GLN A 227 6.74 -17.47 2.05
CA GLN A 227 7.46 -18.03 0.90
C GLN A 227 6.68 -19.16 0.21
N LEU A 228 5.36 -19.01 0.12
CA LEU A 228 4.44 -19.96 -0.48
C LEU A 228 4.12 -19.55 -1.92
N PRO A 229 3.96 -20.51 -2.85
CA PRO A 229 3.54 -20.21 -4.21
C PRO A 229 2.09 -19.68 -4.21
N LEU A 230 1.84 -18.63 -4.98
CA LEU A 230 0.48 -18.16 -5.23
C LEU A 230 -0.26 -19.19 -6.09
N PRO A 231 -1.45 -19.67 -5.69
CA PRO A 231 -2.20 -20.65 -6.47
C PRO A 231 -2.90 -20.00 -7.67
N ARG A 232 -3.16 -20.79 -8.72
CA ARG A 232 -3.95 -20.43 -9.91
C ARG A 232 -3.49 -19.13 -10.62
N LYS A 233 -2.18 -18.89 -10.69
CA LYS A 233 -1.58 -17.68 -11.31
C LYS A 233 -2.15 -17.36 -12.70
N GLU A 234 -2.31 -18.37 -13.55
CA GLU A 234 -2.89 -18.19 -14.89
C GLU A 234 -4.33 -17.64 -14.84
N ARG A 235 -5.18 -18.11 -13.92
CA ARG A 235 -6.54 -17.58 -13.79
C ARG A 235 -6.56 -16.16 -13.26
N ILE A 236 -5.68 -15.87 -12.29
CA ILE A 236 -5.48 -14.50 -11.77
C ILE A 236 -5.04 -13.56 -12.90
N TYR A 237 -4.11 -14.01 -13.75
CA TYR A 237 -3.66 -13.27 -14.93
C TYR A 237 -4.80 -12.90 -15.87
N GLN A 238 -5.58 -13.90 -16.31
CA GLN A 238 -6.70 -13.69 -17.22
C GLN A 238 -7.77 -12.76 -16.62
N SER A 239 -8.00 -12.87 -15.31
CA SER A 239 -8.91 -11.96 -14.60
C SER A 239 -8.38 -10.53 -14.53
N ILE A 240 -7.08 -10.33 -14.36
CA ILE A 240 -6.43 -9.01 -14.44
C ILE A 240 -6.64 -8.41 -15.84
N LEU A 241 -6.36 -9.16 -16.91
CA LEU A 241 -6.56 -8.67 -18.27
C LEU A 241 -8.01 -8.29 -18.55
N THR A 242 -8.95 -9.14 -18.15
CA THR A 242 -10.38 -8.88 -18.31
C THR A 242 -10.76 -7.60 -17.57
N CYS A 243 -10.34 -7.47 -16.30
CA CYS A 243 -10.60 -6.27 -15.50
C CYS A 243 -10.08 -5.00 -16.15
N LEU A 244 -8.81 -4.98 -16.59
CA LEU A 244 -8.19 -3.83 -17.26
C LEU A 244 -8.96 -3.41 -18.53
N ARG A 245 -9.50 -4.38 -19.27
CA ARG A 245 -10.23 -4.16 -20.53
C ARG A 245 -11.68 -3.73 -20.34
N THR A 246 -12.32 -4.11 -19.23
CA THR A 246 -13.79 -3.97 -19.07
C THR A 246 -14.23 -3.05 -17.93
N GLU A 247 -13.38 -2.78 -16.94
CA GLU A 247 -13.72 -1.93 -15.79
C GLU A 247 -12.92 -0.62 -15.80
N THR A 248 -13.54 0.45 -15.30
CA THR A 248 -12.87 1.75 -15.13
C THR A 248 -12.15 1.80 -13.77
N ALA A 249 -10.85 2.13 -13.78
CA ALA A 249 -10.08 2.32 -12.56
C ALA A 249 -10.37 3.69 -11.94
N ALA A 250 -11.42 3.79 -11.12
CA ALA A 250 -11.76 5.03 -10.42
C ALA A 250 -10.87 5.34 -9.20
N ASP A 251 -9.94 4.45 -8.87
CA ASP A 251 -9.11 4.50 -7.67
C ASP A 251 -7.65 4.09 -7.99
N MET A 252 -6.64 4.79 -7.46
CA MET A 252 -5.22 4.47 -7.67
C MET A 252 -4.84 3.04 -7.24
N CYS A 253 -5.53 2.47 -6.24
CA CYS A 253 -5.34 1.08 -5.82
C CYS A 253 -5.80 0.11 -6.91
N TYR A 254 -6.81 0.48 -7.69
CA TYR A 254 -7.30 -0.33 -8.80
C TYR A 254 -6.29 -0.38 -9.95
N ILE A 255 -5.45 0.65 -10.09
CA ILE A 255 -4.32 0.64 -11.02
C ILE A 255 -3.15 -0.16 -10.44
N ARG A 256 -2.78 0.12 -9.18
CA ARG A 256 -1.58 -0.45 -8.57
C ARG A 256 -1.68 -1.95 -8.31
N ASN A 257 -2.82 -2.44 -7.83
CA ASN A 257 -2.96 -3.82 -7.39
C ASN A 257 -2.78 -4.84 -8.53
N PRO A 258 -3.38 -4.67 -9.73
CA PRO A 258 -3.09 -5.52 -10.88
C PRO A 258 -1.62 -5.52 -11.28
N ILE A 259 -0.99 -4.34 -11.42
CA ILE A 259 0.43 -4.23 -11.80
C ILE A 259 1.34 -4.91 -10.79
N HIS A 260 1.04 -4.76 -9.50
CA HIS A 260 1.81 -5.43 -8.46
C HIS A 260 1.67 -6.95 -8.54
N LEU A 261 0.46 -7.48 -8.75
CA LEU A 261 0.25 -8.91 -8.89
C LEU A 261 0.96 -9.48 -10.12
N LEU A 262 0.97 -8.76 -11.25
CA LEU A 262 1.71 -9.16 -12.44
C LEU A 262 3.22 -9.26 -12.16
N SER A 263 3.81 -8.22 -11.56
CA SER A 263 5.22 -8.21 -11.16
C SER A 263 5.53 -9.33 -10.16
N TYR A 264 4.66 -9.58 -9.18
CA TYR A 264 4.83 -10.64 -8.17
C TYR A 264 4.74 -12.06 -8.76
N MET A 265 3.81 -12.31 -9.68
CA MET A 265 3.60 -13.64 -10.26
C MET A 265 4.75 -14.09 -11.16
N GLN A 266 5.53 -13.14 -11.69
CA GLN A 266 6.69 -13.35 -12.59
C GLN A 266 6.37 -14.30 -13.75
N GLN A 267 5.14 -14.24 -14.26
CA GLN A 267 4.75 -15.00 -15.45
C GLN A 267 5.13 -14.22 -16.72
N GLU A 268 5.31 -14.94 -17.82
CA GLU A 268 5.55 -14.33 -19.12
C GLU A 268 4.29 -13.61 -19.60
N VAL A 269 4.42 -12.32 -19.94
CA VAL A 269 3.35 -11.50 -20.50
C VAL A 269 3.65 -11.32 -21.99
N PRO A 270 2.80 -11.80 -22.90
CA PRO A 270 2.97 -11.59 -24.34
C PRO A 270 3.11 -10.11 -24.67
N TYR A 271 3.98 -9.79 -25.63
CA TYR A 271 4.30 -8.41 -26.00
C TYR A 271 3.06 -7.52 -26.21
N GLY A 272 2.09 -7.98 -26.99
CA GLY A 272 0.87 -7.20 -27.28
C GLY A 272 0.03 -6.92 -26.04
N GLU A 273 -0.04 -7.87 -25.11
CA GLU A 273 -0.76 -7.70 -23.84
C GLU A 273 0.01 -6.79 -22.89
N LEU A 274 1.35 -6.90 -22.86
CA LEU A 274 2.18 -5.99 -22.08
C LEU A 274 2.04 -4.54 -22.57
N GLN A 275 2.04 -4.33 -23.88
CA GLN A 275 1.81 -3.01 -24.47
C GLN A 275 0.45 -2.46 -24.04
N GLU A 276 -0.62 -3.24 -24.20
CA GLU A 276 -1.99 -2.86 -23.80
C GLU A 276 -2.09 -2.55 -22.30
N ILE A 277 -1.48 -3.37 -21.44
CA ILE A 277 -1.44 -3.14 -19.99
C ILE A 277 -0.80 -1.78 -19.67
N LEU A 278 0.32 -1.44 -20.32
CA LEU A 278 1.01 -0.17 -20.07
C LEU A 278 0.20 1.03 -20.58
N GLU A 279 -0.46 0.91 -21.73
CA GLU A 279 -1.32 1.96 -22.28
C GLU A 279 -2.50 2.24 -21.34
N ILE A 280 -3.23 1.20 -20.92
CA ILE A 280 -4.35 1.31 -19.97
C ILE A 280 -3.88 1.90 -18.63
N THR A 281 -2.72 1.43 -18.13
CA THR A 281 -2.14 1.92 -16.87
C THR A 281 -1.79 3.39 -16.94
N THR A 282 -1.14 3.82 -18.03
CA THR A 282 -0.74 5.22 -18.24
C THR A 282 -1.97 6.11 -18.36
N GLN A 283 -2.99 5.67 -19.11
CA GLN A 283 -4.25 6.41 -19.24
C GLN A 283 -4.96 6.56 -17.88
N ASN A 284 -5.05 5.48 -17.11
CA ASN A 284 -5.68 5.52 -15.79
C ASN A 284 -4.92 6.42 -14.81
N MET A 285 -3.58 6.38 -14.81
CA MET A 285 -2.76 7.27 -13.98
C MET A 285 -2.96 8.75 -14.37
N THR A 286 -3.08 9.03 -15.67
CA THR A 286 -3.33 10.38 -16.18
C THR A 286 -4.60 10.97 -15.59
N MET A 287 -5.68 10.18 -15.44
CA MET A 287 -6.95 10.65 -14.87
C MET A 287 -6.85 11.00 -13.38
N LEU A 288 -5.89 10.41 -12.65
CA LEU A 288 -5.67 10.64 -11.22
C LEU A 288 -4.57 11.67 -10.94
N LYS A 289 -3.87 12.14 -11.97
CA LYS A 289 -2.88 13.22 -11.85
C LYS A 289 -3.57 14.54 -11.53
N ARG A 290 -2.99 15.30 -10.60
CA ARG A 290 -3.54 16.60 -10.16
C ARG A 290 -2.65 17.76 -10.55
N GLN A 291 -3.26 18.94 -10.62
CA GLN A 291 -2.57 20.19 -10.99
C GLN A 291 -1.52 20.63 -9.97
N ASP A 292 -1.66 20.18 -8.73
CA ASP A 292 -0.76 20.51 -7.63
C ASP A 292 0.59 19.80 -7.67
N GLY A 293 0.77 18.83 -8.57
CA GLY A 293 1.98 18.02 -8.70
C GLY A 293 1.79 16.57 -8.23
N GLY A 294 0.86 16.31 -7.31
CA GLY A 294 0.59 14.97 -6.78
C GLY A 294 -0.39 14.14 -7.61
N PHE A 295 -0.71 12.95 -7.09
CA PHE A 295 -1.77 12.07 -7.58
C PHE A 295 -2.84 11.91 -6.52
N SER A 296 -4.10 11.78 -6.94
CA SER A 296 -5.24 11.54 -6.07
C SER A 296 -5.59 10.06 -5.99
N ARG A 297 -6.11 9.60 -4.85
CA ARG A 297 -6.62 8.23 -4.73
C ARG A 297 -7.83 8.00 -5.59
N GLU A 298 -8.76 8.94 -5.69
CA GLU A 298 -9.99 8.77 -6.48
C GLU A 298 -10.13 9.86 -7.55
N LEU A 299 -10.96 9.61 -8.57
CA LEU A 299 -11.15 10.55 -9.68
C LEU A 299 -11.69 11.90 -9.23
N GLU A 300 -12.67 11.89 -8.33
CA GLU A 300 -13.39 13.10 -7.92
C GLU A 300 -12.62 13.89 -6.86
N HIS A 301 -11.97 13.22 -5.91
CA HIS A 301 -11.27 13.86 -4.80
C HIS A 301 -10.24 12.90 -4.16
N SER A 302 -9.33 13.45 -3.36
CA SER A 302 -8.54 12.65 -2.43
C SER A 302 -9.40 12.36 -1.20
N PRO A 303 -9.59 11.09 -0.82
CA PRO A 303 -10.42 10.72 0.30
C PRO A 303 -9.73 11.15 1.60
N PRO A 304 -10.46 11.75 2.55
CA PRO A 304 -9.87 12.33 3.76
C PRO A 304 -9.33 11.27 4.72
N ALA A 305 -9.85 10.03 4.71
CA ALA A 305 -9.44 8.96 5.61
C ALA A 305 -8.94 7.72 4.83
N PRO A 306 -7.68 7.69 4.35
CA PRO A 306 -7.17 6.66 3.44
C PRO A 306 -6.94 5.27 4.05
N ASN A 307 -6.96 5.16 5.38
CA ASN A 307 -6.38 4.01 6.07
C ASN A 307 -7.29 2.77 6.01
N VAL A 308 -8.48 2.85 6.62
CA VAL A 308 -9.37 1.68 6.80
C VAL A 308 -10.86 2.02 6.88
N ALA A 309 -11.23 3.31 6.80
CA ALA A 309 -12.61 3.77 7.02
C ALA A 309 -13.33 4.24 5.74
N GLN A 310 -12.80 3.87 4.56
CA GLN A 310 -13.37 4.29 3.28
C GLN A 310 -14.56 3.40 2.93
N VAL A 311 -15.76 3.96 2.90
CA VAL A 311 -16.94 3.31 2.29
C VAL A 311 -17.21 4.03 0.97
N LYS A 312 -17.07 3.33 -0.15
CA LYS A 312 -17.36 3.91 -1.46
C LYS A 312 -18.87 4.06 -1.66
N ALA A 313 -19.27 5.01 -2.51
CA ALA A 313 -20.67 5.22 -2.83
C ALA A 313 -21.33 3.93 -3.36
N GLY A 314 -22.47 3.55 -2.77
CA GLY A 314 -23.21 2.34 -3.14
C GLY A 314 -22.66 1.03 -2.54
N GLU A 315 -21.58 1.09 -1.77
CA GLU A 315 -21.03 -0.07 -1.07
C GLU A 315 -21.46 -0.05 0.41
N THR A 316 -21.49 -1.23 1.04
CA THR A 316 -21.84 -1.37 2.46
C THR A 316 -20.87 -2.30 3.13
N TYR A 317 -20.28 -1.83 4.22
CA TYR A 317 -19.28 -2.56 4.99
C TYR A 317 -19.75 -2.60 6.45
N PRO A 318 -20.26 -3.75 6.94
CA PRO A 318 -20.99 -3.82 8.21
C PRO A 318 -20.14 -3.59 9.47
N GLU A 319 -18.81 -3.47 9.36
CA GLU A 319 -17.89 -3.35 10.50
C GLU A 319 -16.75 -2.34 10.23
N MET A 320 -17.07 -1.19 9.64
CA MET A 320 -16.06 -0.16 9.41
C MET A 320 -15.70 0.57 10.71
N PRO A 321 -14.40 0.78 10.96
CA PRO A 321 -13.97 1.57 12.10
C PRO A 321 -14.32 3.06 11.90
N GLU A 322 -14.27 3.80 13.00
CA GLU A 322 -14.35 5.26 12.99
C GLU A 322 -13.24 5.85 12.09
N ALA A 323 -13.61 6.80 11.23
CA ALA A 323 -12.67 7.40 10.29
C ALA A 323 -11.64 8.29 11.01
N VAL A 324 -10.37 8.12 10.63
CA VAL A 324 -9.28 9.02 11.00
C VAL A 324 -8.99 9.87 9.77
N CYS A 325 -9.52 11.09 9.76
CA CYS A 325 -9.28 12.03 8.67
C CYS A 325 -7.88 12.62 8.77
N LEU A 326 -7.19 12.66 7.63
CA LEU A 326 -5.85 13.19 7.44
C LEU A 326 -5.85 14.42 6.51
N SER A 327 -6.96 14.75 5.86
CA SER A 327 -7.14 15.95 5.02
C SER A 327 -8.62 16.39 4.96
N ASP A 328 -8.87 17.51 4.27
CA ASP A 328 -10.22 18.04 4.03
C ASP A 328 -10.98 17.31 2.91
N GLY A 329 -10.31 16.40 2.20
CA GLY A 329 -10.94 15.59 1.17
C GLY A 329 -11.17 16.30 -0.16
N LEU A 330 -10.24 17.17 -0.60
CA LEU A 330 -10.41 18.04 -1.77
C LEU A 330 -9.95 17.39 -3.08
N VAL A 331 -10.12 18.11 -4.19
CA VAL A 331 -9.57 17.73 -5.52
C VAL A 331 -8.07 18.07 -5.57
N GLU A 332 -7.27 17.26 -4.90
CA GLU A 332 -5.83 17.48 -4.69
C GLU A 332 -5.06 16.17 -4.81
N GLY A 333 -3.73 16.25 -4.80
CA GLY A 333 -2.88 15.09 -4.68
C GLY A 333 -2.72 14.68 -3.22
N ASP A 334 -2.54 13.39 -2.99
CA ASP A 334 -2.30 12.82 -1.66
C ASP A 334 -1.13 11.84 -1.65
N MET A 335 -0.57 11.61 -0.46
CA MET A 335 0.62 10.80 -0.24
C MET A 335 0.40 9.33 -0.61
N ASN A 336 -0.81 8.81 -0.39
CA ASN A 336 -1.11 7.40 -0.58
C ASN A 336 -1.21 7.05 -2.08
N ALA A 337 -1.85 7.88 -2.89
CA ALA A 337 -1.84 7.73 -4.33
C ALA A 337 -0.47 8.05 -4.95
N SER A 338 0.20 9.08 -4.45
CA SER A 338 1.53 9.49 -4.91
C SER A 338 2.60 8.42 -4.68
N THR A 339 2.62 7.76 -3.51
CA THR A 339 3.51 6.62 -3.29
C THR A 339 3.16 5.44 -4.21
N GLN A 340 1.88 5.24 -4.53
CA GLN A 340 1.46 4.15 -5.41
C GLN A 340 1.84 4.42 -6.86
N ALA A 341 1.71 5.65 -7.34
CA ALA A 341 2.13 6.06 -8.68
C ALA A 341 3.62 5.75 -8.92
N THR A 342 4.50 6.15 -7.99
CA THR A 342 5.95 5.86 -8.12
C THR A 342 6.25 4.35 -8.11
N LEU A 343 5.46 3.54 -7.39
CA LEU A 343 5.61 2.09 -7.38
C LEU A 343 5.11 1.46 -8.69
N ILE A 344 3.96 1.92 -9.22
CA ILE A 344 3.43 1.47 -10.52
C ILE A 344 4.49 1.68 -11.59
N TRP A 345 5.05 2.89 -11.70
CA TRP A 345 6.07 3.21 -12.70
C TRP A 345 7.30 2.28 -12.58
N GLN A 346 7.80 2.04 -11.37
CA GLN A 346 8.92 1.12 -11.14
C GLN A 346 8.59 -0.32 -11.55
N GLN A 347 7.38 -0.80 -11.24
CA GLN A 347 6.94 -2.14 -11.62
C GLN A 347 6.70 -2.27 -13.13
N CYS A 348 6.25 -1.20 -13.80
CA CYS A 348 6.13 -1.17 -15.25
C CYS A 348 7.51 -1.23 -15.94
N LEU A 349 8.54 -0.56 -15.40
CA LEU A 349 9.92 -0.73 -15.86
C LEU A 349 10.38 -2.18 -15.74
N GLU A 350 10.14 -2.81 -14.58
CA GLU A 350 10.49 -4.21 -14.32
C GLU A 350 9.81 -5.16 -15.31
N LEU A 351 8.49 -5.00 -15.53
CA LEU A 351 7.72 -5.81 -16.49
C LEU A 351 8.25 -5.67 -17.92
N CYS A 352 8.82 -4.51 -18.28
CA CYS A 352 9.46 -4.28 -19.59
C CYS A 352 10.91 -4.80 -19.68
N GLY A 353 11.46 -5.34 -18.59
CA GLY A 353 12.89 -5.66 -18.49
C GLY A 353 13.78 -4.43 -18.71
N LEU A 354 13.33 -3.26 -18.23
CA LEU A 354 14.09 -2.02 -18.23
C LEU A 354 14.73 -1.81 -16.86
N GLU A 355 15.86 -1.11 -16.84
CA GLU A 355 16.59 -0.82 -15.61
C GLU A 355 15.81 0.17 -14.75
N ALA A 356 15.76 -0.09 -13.45
CA ALA A 356 15.20 0.86 -12.49
C ALA A 356 16.11 2.09 -12.40
N LYS A 357 15.51 3.27 -12.42
CA LYS A 357 16.21 4.56 -12.29
C LYS A 357 15.37 5.51 -11.44
N PRO A 358 15.93 6.59 -10.86
CA PRO A 358 15.13 7.65 -10.29
C PRO A 358 14.23 8.30 -11.35
N ILE A 359 13.04 8.75 -10.92
CA ILE A 359 12.14 9.55 -11.73
C ILE A 359 12.80 10.91 -12.01
N SER A 360 12.59 11.44 -13.22
CA SER A 360 13.04 12.77 -13.60
C SER A 360 12.65 13.85 -12.56
N GLY A 361 13.59 14.73 -12.22
CA GLY A 361 13.42 15.77 -11.18
C GLY A 361 13.68 15.31 -9.74
N ALA A 362 13.90 14.01 -9.49
CA ALA A 362 14.17 13.52 -8.13
C ALA A 362 15.40 14.19 -7.47
N ALA A 363 16.45 14.43 -8.26
CA ALA A 363 17.69 15.02 -7.77
C ALA A 363 17.51 16.42 -7.17
N ASP A 364 16.45 17.14 -7.56
CA ASP A 364 16.17 18.51 -7.13
C ASP A 364 15.37 18.56 -5.83
N PHE A 365 14.86 17.42 -5.32
CA PHE A 365 13.98 17.35 -4.14
C PHE A 365 14.49 18.16 -2.94
N TYR A 366 15.76 17.98 -2.55
CA TYR A 366 16.33 18.67 -1.39
C TYR A 366 16.56 20.17 -1.62
N SER A 367 16.52 20.65 -2.85
CA SER A 367 16.61 22.09 -3.16
C SER A 367 15.29 22.84 -2.95
N PHE A 368 14.17 22.10 -2.82
CA PHE A 368 12.84 22.65 -2.55
C PHE A 368 12.51 22.78 -1.05
N LEU A 369 13.38 22.27 -0.16
CA LEU A 369 13.17 22.24 1.30
C LEU A 369 13.72 23.45 2.05
#